data_AF-A0A935R314-F1
#
_entry.id   AF-A0A935R314-F1
#
_cell.length_a   1.000
_cell.length_b   1.000
_cell.length_c   1.000
_cell.angle_alpha   90.00
_cell.angle_beta   90.00
_cell.angle_gamma   90.00
#
_symmetry.space_group_name_H-M   'P 1'
#
loop_
_entity.id
_entity.type
_entity.pdbx_description
1 polymer ?
#
loop_
_entity_poly.entity_id
_entity_poly.type
_entity_poly.pdbx_seq_one_letter_code
_entity_poly.pdbx_strand_id
1 'polypeptide(L)'
;MTQVLIVEDGQEYSALFQRYLTEGFSFTRAGDGPEALLLLQTRAFAVIFLDMRFDRAEPSRLLGDLAATTARFTGDEAQARRHLEDHQGVYILAALREAGVRVPVVMSYDFDGEPRRFKHLESRYAPLSYLTDDAGPAEIRAALGRAGGG
;
A
#
# COMPACT_ATOMS: atom_id res chain seq x y z
N MET A 1 17.68 13.33 -2.90
CA MET A 1 16.45 12.81 -3.53
C MET A 1 15.94 11.67 -2.69
N THR A 2 14.66 11.70 -2.32
CA THR A 2 14.01 10.68 -1.50
C THR A 2 13.49 9.56 -2.40
N GLN A 3 13.92 8.32 -2.15
CA GLN A 3 13.46 7.14 -2.90
C GLN A 3 12.11 6.66 -2.36
N VAL A 4 11.09 6.64 -3.21
CA VAL A 4 9.73 6.20 -2.90
C VAL A 4 9.42 4.91 -3.63
N LEU A 5 8.87 3.92 -2.93
CA LEU A 5 8.26 2.75 -3.57
C LEU A 5 6.76 2.98 -3.65
N ILE A 6 6.20 3.03 -4.86
CA ILE A 6 4.75 3.08 -5.09
C ILE A 6 4.27 1.65 -5.30
N VAL A 7 3.29 1.21 -4.55
CA VAL A 7 2.69 -0.13 -4.67
C VAL A 7 1.21 0.04 -5.02
N GLU A 8 0.88 -0.23 -6.27
CA GLU A 8 -0.46 -0.11 -6.87
C GLU A 8 -0.57 -1.13 -8.01
N ASP A 9 -1.76 -1.68 -8.28
CA ASP A 9 -1.98 -2.49 -9.48
C ASP A 9 -2.46 -1.67 -10.68
N GLY A 10 -2.85 -0.42 -10.45
CA GLY A 10 -3.10 0.62 -11.45
C GLY A 10 -1.85 1.37 -11.91
N GLN A 11 -2.06 2.54 -12.51
CA GLN A 11 -0.98 3.46 -12.89
C GLN A 11 -1.27 4.90 -12.45
N GLU A 12 -2.38 5.12 -11.75
CA GLU A 12 -2.89 6.42 -11.37
C GLU A 12 -1.88 7.18 -10.50
N TYR A 13 -1.31 6.54 -9.47
CA TYR A 13 -0.34 7.19 -8.60
C TYR A 13 1.01 7.34 -9.27
N SER A 14 1.52 6.32 -9.97
CA SER A 14 2.79 6.42 -10.70
C SER A 14 2.75 7.53 -11.76
N ALA A 15 1.64 7.67 -12.48
CA ALA A 15 1.44 8.76 -13.44
C ALA A 15 1.36 10.13 -12.75
N LEU A 16 0.64 10.23 -11.61
CA LEU A 16 0.58 11.45 -10.81
C LEU A 16 1.98 11.86 -10.31
N PHE A 17 2.75 10.91 -9.79
CA PHE A 17 4.11 11.14 -9.30
C PHE A 17 5.04 11.61 -10.42
N GLN A 18 4.98 10.95 -11.59
CA GLN A 18 5.76 11.32 -12.76
C GLN A 18 5.43 12.73 -13.24
N ARG A 19 4.17 13.14 -13.13
CA ARG A 19 3.71 14.44 -13.63
C ARG A 19 3.97 15.59 -12.67
N TYR A 20 3.90 15.35 -11.36
CA TYR A 20 3.83 16.44 -10.37
C TYR A 20 4.83 16.34 -9.21
N LEU A 21 5.47 15.18 -8.98
CA LEU A 21 6.28 14.91 -7.79
C LEU A 21 7.74 14.56 -8.07
N THR A 22 8.24 14.83 -9.28
CA THR A 22 9.63 14.54 -9.67
C THR A 22 10.67 15.42 -8.98
N GLU A 23 10.28 16.61 -8.54
CA GLU A 23 11.18 17.49 -7.78
C GLU A 23 11.36 16.96 -6.35
N GLY A 24 12.58 16.53 -6.02
CA GLY A 24 12.97 16.07 -4.69
C GLY A 24 12.74 14.58 -4.42
N PHE A 25 11.90 13.91 -5.22
CA PHE A 25 11.61 12.48 -5.11
C PHE A 25 12.02 11.73 -6.38
N SER A 26 12.39 10.48 -6.20
CA SER A 26 12.47 9.48 -7.26
C SER A 26 11.66 8.28 -6.84
N PHE A 27 10.97 7.63 -7.77
CA PHE A 27 10.05 6.57 -7.44
C PHE A 27 10.26 5.32 -8.29
N THR A 28 9.94 4.16 -7.72
CA THR A 28 9.83 2.87 -8.40
C THR A 28 8.43 2.34 -8.15
N ARG A 29 7.77 1.79 -9.17
CA ARG A 29 6.47 1.13 -9.03
C ARG A 29 6.66 -0.36 -8.80
N ALA A 30 5.87 -0.93 -7.89
CA ALA A 30 5.54 -2.35 -7.82
C ALA A 30 4.05 -2.54 -8.13
N GLY A 31 3.72 -3.50 -8.98
CA GLY A 31 2.35 -3.83 -9.37
C GLY A 31 1.55 -4.59 -8.32
N ASP A 32 2.23 -5.18 -7.34
CA ASP A 32 1.66 -6.03 -6.31
C ASP A 32 2.63 -6.26 -5.14
N GLY A 33 2.15 -6.97 -4.12
CA GLY A 33 2.91 -7.30 -2.92
C GLY A 33 4.19 -8.09 -3.17
N PRO A 34 4.15 -9.21 -3.94
CA PRO A 34 5.36 -9.98 -4.25
C PRO A 34 6.45 -9.15 -4.94
N GLU A 35 6.09 -8.30 -5.90
CA GLU A 35 7.06 -7.40 -6.54
C GLU A 35 7.63 -6.37 -5.55
N ALA A 36 6.78 -5.79 -4.68
CA ALA A 36 7.23 -4.84 -3.66
C ALA A 36 8.26 -5.47 -2.72
N LEU A 37 8.01 -6.71 -2.26
CA LEU A 37 8.93 -7.47 -1.41
C LEU A 37 10.28 -7.71 -2.11
N LEU A 38 10.27 -8.11 -3.38
CA LEU A 38 11.48 -8.32 -4.16
C LEU A 38 12.30 -7.02 -4.32
N LEU A 39 11.64 -5.90 -4.59
CA LEU A 39 12.29 -4.60 -4.71
C LEU A 39 12.93 -4.17 -3.40
N LEU A 40 12.25 -4.37 -2.27
CA LEU A 40 12.76 -4.02 -0.94
C LEU A 40 13.96 -4.88 -0.49
N GLN A 41 14.12 -6.08 -1.06
CA GLN A 41 15.31 -6.90 -0.82
C GLN A 41 16.54 -6.39 -1.59
N THR A 42 16.34 -5.71 -2.71
CA THR A 42 17.42 -5.34 -3.63
C THR A 42 17.75 -3.85 -3.62
N ARG A 43 16.87 -3.01 -3.06
CA ARG A 43 16.99 -1.55 -3.06
C ARG A 43 16.50 -0.96 -1.75
N ALA A 44 17.10 0.15 -1.35
CA ALA A 44 16.64 0.94 -0.21
C ALA A 44 15.61 1.98 -0.66
N PHE A 45 14.50 2.06 0.08
CA PHE A 45 13.48 3.08 -0.07
C PHE A 45 13.30 3.81 1.25
N ALA A 46 13.07 5.13 1.19
CA ALA A 46 12.84 5.95 2.37
C ALA A 46 11.38 5.89 2.84
N VAL A 47 10.45 5.67 1.92
CA VAL A 47 9.02 5.59 2.19
C VAL A 47 8.33 4.72 1.14
N ILE A 48 7.26 4.04 1.55
CA ILE A 48 6.36 3.27 0.68
C ILE A 48 5.03 4.03 0.60
N PHE A 49 4.55 4.27 -0.62
CA PHE A 49 3.20 4.75 -0.90
C PHE A 49 2.37 3.55 -1.39
N LEU A 50 1.32 3.18 -0.66
CA LEU A 50 0.61 1.91 -0.83
C LEU A 50 -0.87 2.14 -1.06
N ASP A 51 -1.39 1.66 -2.19
CA ASP A 51 -2.83 1.63 -2.44
C ASP A 51 -3.52 0.61 -1.50
N MET A 52 -4.79 0.83 -1.19
CA MET A 52 -5.62 -0.14 -0.47
C MET A 52 -6.13 -1.23 -1.40
N ARG A 53 -6.55 -0.86 -2.61
CA ARG A 53 -7.35 -1.73 -3.47
C ARG A 53 -6.55 -2.26 -4.66
N PHE A 54 -6.71 -3.54 -4.95
CA PHE A 54 -6.02 -4.24 -6.03
C PHE A 54 -6.98 -5.12 -6.84
N ASP A 55 -7.93 -4.52 -7.56
CA ASP A 55 -8.94 -5.26 -8.36
C ASP A 55 -8.52 -5.54 -9.81
N ARG A 56 -7.31 -5.12 -10.21
CA ARG A 56 -6.67 -5.36 -11.52
C ARG A 56 -5.54 -6.39 -11.44
N ALA A 57 -5.04 -6.68 -10.23
CA ALA A 57 -4.01 -7.69 -10.00
C ALA A 57 -4.49 -9.11 -10.38
N GLU A 58 -3.57 -9.95 -10.87
CA GLU A 58 -3.91 -11.35 -11.08
C GLU A 58 -4.24 -12.04 -9.75
N PRO A 59 -5.29 -12.89 -9.66
CA PRO A 59 -5.70 -13.49 -8.40
C PRO A 59 -4.60 -14.27 -7.67
N SER A 60 -3.68 -14.89 -8.41
CA SER A 60 -2.52 -15.62 -7.87
C SER A 60 -1.46 -14.72 -7.22
N ARG A 61 -1.53 -13.41 -7.48
CA ARG A 61 -0.62 -12.38 -6.94
C ARG A 61 -1.21 -11.67 -5.73
N LEU A 62 -2.50 -11.86 -5.46
CA LEU A 62 -3.14 -11.37 -4.24
C LEU A 62 -2.54 -12.07 -3.01
N LEU A 63 -2.48 -11.34 -1.90
CA LEU A 63 -1.93 -11.82 -0.65
C LEU A 63 -3.08 -12.06 0.33
N GLY A 64 -2.83 -12.94 1.30
CA GLY A 64 -3.86 -13.45 2.19
C GLY A 64 -4.30 -14.86 1.82
N ASP A 65 -5.18 -15.41 2.66
CA ASP A 65 -5.65 -16.78 2.52
C ASP A 65 -7.03 -16.79 1.87
N LEU A 66 -7.07 -16.98 0.54
CA LEU A 66 -8.32 -17.06 -0.21
C LEU A 66 -9.19 -18.22 0.28
N ALA A 67 -8.62 -19.38 0.59
CA ALA A 67 -9.40 -20.54 1.03
C ALA A 67 -10.07 -20.29 2.38
N ALA A 68 -9.32 -19.75 3.35
CA ALA A 68 -9.89 -19.37 4.64
C ALA A 68 -10.93 -18.24 4.50
N THR A 69 -10.70 -17.29 3.60
CA THR A 69 -11.65 -16.19 3.34
C THR A 69 -12.93 -16.71 2.68
N THR A 70 -12.82 -17.62 1.71
CA THR A 70 -13.94 -18.32 1.08
C THR A 70 -14.77 -19.08 2.10
N ALA A 71 -14.13 -19.77 3.05
CA ALA A 71 -14.85 -20.44 4.14
C ALA A 71 -15.65 -19.46 5.01
N ARG A 72 -15.12 -18.25 5.28
CA ARG A 72 -15.83 -17.19 6.02
C ARG A 72 -17.02 -16.62 5.25
N PHE A 73 -16.96 -16.63 3.92
CA PHE A 73 -18.07 -16.24 3.03
C PHE A 73 -18.94 -17.43 2.62
N THR A 74 -19.03 -18.47 3.45
CA THR A 74 -19.93 -19.63 3.22
C THR A 74 -19.68 -20.32 1.87
N GLY A 75 -18.44 -20.33 1.39
CA GLY A 75 -18.06 -20.93 0.12
C GLY A 75 -18.10 -20.00 -1.09
N ASP A 76 -18.49 -18.73 -0.94
CA ASP A 76 -18.49 -17.75 -2.04
C ASP A 76 -17.07 -17.24 -2.33
N GLU A 77 -16.40 -17.89 -3.27
CA GLU A 77 -15.04 -17.53 -3.70
C GLU A 77 -14.99 -16.16 -4.38
N ALA A 78 -16.05 -15.74 -5.09
CA ALA A 78 -16.08 -14.45 -5.76
C ALA A 78 -16.19 -13.29 -4.76
N GLN A 79 -16.98 -13.47 -3.69
CA GLN A 79 -17.02 -12.53 -2.57
C GLN A 79 -15.70 -12.51 -1.80
N ALA A 80 -15.10 -13.69 -1.56
CA ALA A 80 -13.81 -13.79 -0.90
C ALA A 80 -12.69 -13.10 -1.67
N ARG A 81 -12.62 -13.30 -3.00
CA ARG A 81 -11.66 -12.63 -3.87
C ARG A 81 -11.84 -11.11 -3.81
N ARG A 82 -13.06 -10.60 -4.00
CA ARG A 82 -13.34 -9.15 -3.89
C ARG A 82 -12.93 -8.59 -2.53
N HIS A 83 -13.16 -9.33 -1.47
CA HIS A 83 -12.71 -8.92 -0.14
C HIS A 83 -11.18 -8.80 -0.06
N LEU A 84 -10.44 -9.74 -0.64
CA LEU A 84 -8.98 -9.63 -0.72
C LEU A 84 -8.56 -8.44 -1.57
N GLU A 85 -9.16 -8.24 -2.75
CA GLU A 85 -8.88 -7.09 -3.64
C GLU A 85 -9.12 -5.76 -2.94
N ASP A 86 -10.25 -5.58 -2.25
CA ASP A 86 -10.63 -4.35 -1.56
C ASP A 86 -9.77 -4.04 -0.33
N HIS A 87 -9.02 -5.03 0.19
CA HIS A 87 -8.21 -4.91 1.42
C HIS A 87 -6.74 -5.28 1.18
N GLN A 88 -6.32 -5.38 -0.08
CA GLN A 88 -5.02 -5.92 -0.45
C GLN A 88 -3.85 -5.11 0.12
N GLY A 89 -3.99 -3.79 0.24
CA GLY A 89 -3.02 -2.93 0.90
C GLY A 89 -2.73 -3.33 2.35
N VAL A 90 -3.73 -3.82 3.09
CA VAL A 90 -3.52 -4.32 4.47
C VAL A 90 -2.76 -5.64 4.47
N TYR A 91 -3.06 -6.56 3.54
CA TYR A 91 -2.35 -7.83 3.42
C TYR A 91 -0.88 -7.62 2.99
N ILE A 92 -0.65 -6.69 2.06
CA ILE A 92 0.70 -6.27 1.66
C ILE A 92 1.44 -5.67 2.85
N LEU A 93 0.83 -4.73 3.59
CA LEU A 93 1.44 -4.14 4.78
C LEU A 93 1.84 -5.20 5.82
N ALA A 94 0.95 -6.17 6.08
CA ALA A 94 1.25 -7.27 7.00
C ALA A 94 2.46 -8.08 6.53
N ALA A 95 2.48 -8.50 5.26
CA ALA A 95 3.58 -9.27 4.68
C ALA A 95 4.91 -8.51 4.70
N LEU A 96 4.90 -7.19 4.44
CA LEU A 96 6.09 -6.35 4.55
C LEU A 96 6.66 -6.36 5.98
N ARG A 97 5.79 -6.23 6.98
CA ARG A 97 6.20 -6.22 8.39
C ARG A 97 6.69 -7.58 8.86
N GLU A 98 6.07 -8.67 8.40
CA GLU A 98 6.53 -10.04 8.64
C GLU A 98 7.91 -10.31 8.01
N ALA A 99 8.17 -9.74 6.83
CA ALA A 99 9.47 -9.76 6.19
C ALA A 99 10.52 -8.84 6.86
N GLY A 100 10.17 -8.18 7.98
CA GLY A 100 11.07 -7.31 8.74
C GLY A 100 11.24 -5.91 8.16
N VAL A 101 10.49 -5.53 7.12
CA VAL A 101 10.55 -4.18 6.55
C VAL A 101 10.00 -3.18 7.55
N ARG A 102 10.80 -2.18 7.91
CA ARG A 102 10.43 -1.09 8.84
C ARG A 102 10.28 0.28 8.17
N VAL A 103 10.40 0.32 6.85
CA VAL A 103 10.19 1.54 6.07
C VAL A 103 8.79 2.10 6.36
N PRO A 104 8.66 3.42 6.61
CA PRO A 104 7.38 4.11 6.75
C PRO A 104 6.47 3.88 5.56
N VAL A 105 5.20 3.62 5.85
CA VAL A 105 4.15 3.40 4.83
C VAL A 105 3.13 4.53 4.92
N VAL A 106 2.82 5.16 3.79
CA VAL A 106 1.68 6.05 3.60
C VAL A 106 0.65 5.27 2.78
N MET A 107 -0.47 4.92 3.40
CA MET A 107 -1.56 4.20 2.74
C MET A 107 -2.53 5.19 2.08
N SER A 108 -2.87 4.95 0.81
CA SER A 108 -3.92 5.71 0.13
C SER A 108 -5.28 5.07 0.41
N TYR A 109 -5.99 5.61 1.40
CA TYR A 109 -7.31 5.17 1.82
C TYR A 109 -7.92 6.16 2.79
N ASP A 110 -9.20 6.50 2.60
CA ASP A 110 -9.94 7.31 3.57
C ASP A 110 -10.28 6.49 4.83
N PHE A 111 -9.52 6.72 5.90
CA PHE A 111 -9.81 6.18 7.22
C PHE A 111 -10.60 7.14 8.13
N ASP A 112 -11.01 8.33 7.66
CA ASP A 112 -11.71 9.32 8.49
C ASP A 112 -13.06 8.77 8.98
N GLY A 113 -13.73 7.96 8.16
CA GLY A 113 -14.93 7.21 8.55
C GLY A 113 -14.68 5.99 9.45
N GLU A 114 -13.43 5.54 9.56
CA GLU A 114 -13.04 4.30 10.26
C GLU A 114 -11.84 4.47 11.22
N PRO A 115 -11.85 5.45 12.15
CA PRO A 115 -10.68 5.80 12.96
C PRO A 115 -10.20 4.67 13.87
N ARG A 116 -11.12 3.79 14.30
CA ARG A 116 -10.78 2.58 15.09
C ARG A 116 -9.98 1.57 14.28
N ARG A 117 -10.29 1.41 12.99
CA ARG A 117 -9.58 0.52 12.08
C ARG A 117 -8.17 1.01 11.85
N PHE A 118 -8.01 2.31 11.58
CA PHE A 118 -6.67 2.90 11.43
C PHE A 118 -5.84 2.73 12.69
N LYS A 119 -6.37 3.08 13.88
CA LYS A 119 -5.64 2.92 15.15
C LYS A 119 -5.20 1.47 15.39
N HIS A 120 -6.02 0.49 15.01
CA HIS A 120 -5.64 -0.91 15.09
C HIS A 120 -4.47 -1.24 14.17
N LEU A 121 -4.53 -0.83 12.90
CA LEU A 121 -3.47 -1.03 11.93
C LEU A 121 -2.16 -0.35 12.36
N GLU A 122 -2.24 0.92 12.79
CA GLU A 122 -1.09 1.68 13.28
C GLU A 122 -0.43 0.98 14.48
N SER A 123 -1.22 0.56 15.47
CA SER A 123 -0.67 -0.11 16.67
C SER A 123 0.12 -1.38 16.36
N ARG A 124 -0.22 -2.06 15.25
CA ARG A 124 0.37 -3.33 14.84
C ARG A 124 1.48 -3.17 13.82
N TYR A 125 1.36 -2.21 12.91
CA TYR A 125 2.17 -2.10 11.70
C TYR A 125 2.88 -0.75 11.55
N ALA A 126 2.96 0.05 12.61
CA ALA A 126 3.77 1.27 12.62
C ALA A 126 5.23 1.01 12.15
N PRO A 127 5.88 2.00 11.50
CA PRO A 127 5.36 3.33 11.16
C PRO A 127 4.37 3.31 9.99
N LEU A 128 3.17 3.85 10.21
CA LEU A 128 2.06 3.87 9.27
C LEU A 128 1.31 5.20 9.37
N SER A 129 1.03 5.83 8.24
CA SER A 129 0.08 6.94 8.10
C SER A 129 -0.83 6.69 6.90
N TYR A 130 -1.82 7.56 6.69
CA TYR A 130 -2.67 7.50 5.51
C TYR A 130 -2.90 8.88 4.90
N LEU A 131 -3.37 8.85 3.67
CA LEU A 131 -4.01 9.96 2.95
C LEU A 131 -5.29 9.45 2.34
N THR A 132 -6.28 10.33 2.18
CA THR A 132 -7.48 10.02 1.40
C THR A 132 -7.11 9.76 -0.07
N ASP A 133 -7.92 8.97 -0.75
CA ASP A 133 -7.72 8.60 -2.16
C ASP A 133 -7.89 9.77 -3.14
N ASP A 134 -8.54 10.85 -2.70
CA ASP A 134 -8.66 12.12 -3.43
C ASP A 134 -7.52 13.11 -3.16
N ALA A 135 -6.52 12.75 -2.35
CA ALA A 135 -5.42 13.62 -1.97
C ALA A 135 -4.64 14.14 -3.19
N GLY A 136 -4.44 15.45 -3.25
CA GLY A 136 -3.74 16.12 -4.33
C GLY A 136 -2.20 15.99 -4.23
N PRO A 137 -1.46 16.38 -5.29
CA PRO A 137 0.00 16.31 -5.29
C PRO A 137 0.68 17.02 -4.11
N ALA A 138 0.15 18.17 -3.67
CA ALA A 138 0.72 18.92 -2.55
C ALA A 138 0.62 18.15 -1.22
N GLU A 139 -0.48 17.44 -1.00
CA GLU A 139 -0.74 16.66 0.21
C GLU A 139 0.11 15.39 0.23
N ILE A 140 0.19 14.70 -0.92
CA ILE A 140 1.10 13.55 -1.11
C ILE A 140 2.54 13.98 -0.85
N ARG A 141 3.01 15.08 -1.43
CA ARG A 141 4.35 15.62 -1.20
C ARG A 141 4.63 15.85 0.29
N ALA A 142 3.68 16.47 0.99
CA ALA A 142 3.82 16.76 2.42
C ALA A 142 3.87 15.47 3.25
N ALA A 143 3.03 14.47 2.94
CA ALA A 143 3.03 13.19 3.64
C ALA A 143 4.33 12.41 3.42
N LEU A 144 4.82 12.33 2.18
CA LEU A 144 6.10 11.68 1.87
C LEU A 144 7.28 12.39 2.54
N GLY A 145 7.26 13.72 2.59
CA GLY A 145 8.28 14.51 3.29
C GLY A 145 8.31 14.21 4.79
N ARG A 146 7.14 14.11 5.44
CA ARG A 146 7.04 13.75 6.87
C ARG A 146 7.44 12.30 7.14
N ALA A 147 7.09 11.37 6.25
CA ALA A 147 7.33 9.95 6.45
C ALA A 147 8.77 9.53 6.10
N GLY A 148 9.33 10.06 5.00
CA GLY A 148 10.67 9.73 4.53
C GLY A 148 11.78 10.65 5.07
N GLY A 149 11.41 11.75 5.75
CA GLY A 149 12.33 12.72 6.34
C GLY A 149 12.23 12.73 7.86
N GLY A 150 12.91 11.78 8.49
CA GLY A 150 13.28 11.76 9.91
C GLY A 150 14.78 11.63 10.04
#